data_AF-R8WJY2-F1
#
_entry.id   AF-R8WJY2-F1
#
_cell.length_a   1.000
_cell.length_b   1.000
_cell.length_c   1.000
_cell.angle_alpha   90.00
_cell.angle_beta   90.00
_cell.angle_gamma   90.00
#
_symmetry.space_group_name_H-M   'P 1'
#
loop_
_entity.id
_entity.type
_entity.pdbx_description
1 polymer ?
#
loop_
_entity_poly.entity_id
_entity_poly.type
_entity_poly.pdbx_seq_one_letter_code
_entity_poly.pdbx_strand_id
1 'polypeptide(L)'
;MKKIVLTLLLASSFTMAHAGEYVKRNGALSLLTGNGTAEFSINASHGNASGVCNMEGIAESVGAGTGQRNRWAFSDSSSACVAVISELKDGSVNVMTRSCENYCGVSAAGSMDGRYKKK
;
A
#
# COMPACT_ATOMS: atom_id res chain seq x y z
N MET A 1 -38.30 -4.28 -45.89
CA MET A 1 -38.17 -3.64 -44.55
C MET A 1 -36.90 -4.17 -43.90
N LYS A 2 -35.84 -3.37 -43.76
CA LYS A 2 -34.55 -3.80 -43.18
C LYS A 2 -34.57 -3.55 -41.67
N LYS A 3 -34.53 -4.61 -40.86
CA LYS A 3 -34.43 -4.50 -39.39
C LYS A 3 -32.97 -4.16 -39.04
N ILE A 4 -32.73 -2.96 -38.55
CA ILE A 4 -31.42 -2.55 -38.02
C ILE A 4 -31.40 -3.00 -36.56
N VAL A 5 -30.61 -4.03 -36.26
CA VAL A 5 -30.37 -4.48 -34.88
C VAL A 5 -29.22 -3.64 -34.34
N LEU A 6 -29.52 -2.75 -33.39
CA LEU A 6 -28.54 -1.93 -32.70
C LEU A 6 -27.97 -2.74 -31.53
N THR A 7 -26.74 -3.22 -31.66
CA THR A 7 -26.06 -3.97 -30.61
C THR A 7 -25.50 -3.00 -29.57
N LEU A 8 -26.04 -3.00 -28.36
CA LEU A 8 -25.55 -2.20 -27.24
C LEU A 8 -24.34 -2.91 -26.61
N LEU A 9 -23.11 -2.46 -26.92
CA LEU A 9 -21.92 -2.90 -26.20
C LEU A 9 -21.90 -2.25 -24.81
N LEU A 10 -22.24 -3.01 -23.78
CA LEU A 10 -21.91 -2.65 -22.40
C LEU A 10 -20.39 -2.76 -22.23
N ALA A 11 -19.70 -1.63 -22.33
CA ALA A 11 -18.31 -1.53 -21.90
C ALA A 11 -18.28 -1.65 -20.36
N SER A 12 -18.13 -2.87 -19.86
CA SER A 12 -17.83 -3.12 -18.46
C SER A 12 -16.42 -2.61 -18.16
N SER A 13 -16.33 -1.45 -17.50
CA SER A 13 -15.10 -0.88 -16.97
C SER A 13 -14.61 -1.75 -15.81
N PHE A 14 -13.98 -2.89 -16.10
CA PHE A 14 -13.28 -3.67 -15.08
C PHE A 14 -12.06 -2.87 -14.61
N THR A 15 -12.12 -2.29 -13.41
CA THR A 15 -10.92 -1.76 -12.75
C THR A 15 -10.04 -2.97 -12.41
N MET A 16 -8.95 -3.17 -13.16
CA MET A 16 -7.98 -4.21 -12.84
C MET A 16 -7.40 -3.95 -11.45
N ALA A 17 -7.72 -4.82 -10.49
CA ALA A 17 -7.01 -4.85 -9.23
C ALA A 17 -5.54 -5.18 -9.53
N HIS A 18 -4.61 -4.35 -9.05
CA HIS A 18 -3.19 -4.53 -9.30
C HIS A 18 -2.52 -5.03 -8.02
N ALA A 19 -2.06 -6.28 -8.06
CA ALA A 19 -1.24 -6.88 -7.01
C ALA A 19 0.25 -6.62 -7.31
N GLY A 20 0.99 -6.12 -6.32
CA GLY A 20 2.42 -5.86 -6.43
C GLY A 20 3.17 -6.30 -5.17
N GLU A 21 4.31 -6.95 -5.38
CA GLU A 21 5.26 -7.32 -4.33
C GLU A 21 6.47 -6.41 -4.39
N TYR A 22 6.88 -5.91 -3.24
CA TYR A 22 7.97 -4.95 -3.09
C TYR A 22 8.86 -5.33 -1.92
N VAL A 23 10.15 -5.07 -2.05
CA VAL A 23 11.17 -5.42 -1.06
C VAL A 23 12.10 -4.24 -0.78
N LYS A 24 12.54 -4.15 0.47
CA LYS A 24 13.71 -3.39 0.88
C LYS A 24 14.62 -4.29 1.71
N ARG A 25 15.77 -3.78 2.15
CA ARG A 25 16.57 -4.49 3.15
C ARG A 25 15.71 -4.74 4.40
N ASN A 26 15.61 -6.02 4.78
CA ASN A 26 14.86 -6.48 5.95
C ASN A 26 13.38 -6.10 5.93
N GLY A 27 12.76 -5.99 4.75
CA GLY A 27 11.32 -5.77 4.66
C GLY A 27 10.70 -6.21 3.35
N ALA A 28 9.49 -6.73 3.43
CA ALA A 28 8.63 -7.07 2.29
C ALA A 28 7.28 -6.37 2.45
N LEU A 29 6.71 -5.95 1.32
CA LEU A 29 5.42 -5.28 1.21
C LEU A 29 4.64 -5.91 0.06
N SER A 30 3.44 -6.41 0.34
CA SER A 30 2.43 -6.75 -0.65
C SER A 30 1.38 -5.65 -0.70
N LEU A 31 0.91 -5.34 -1.91
CA LEU A 31 -0.09 -4.32 -2.18
C LEU A 31 -1.08 -4.82 -3.22
N LEU A 32 -2.37 -4.86 -2.87
CA LEU A 32 -3.47 -5.09 -3.78
C LEU A 32 -4.31 -3.82 -3.86
N THR A 33 -4.18 -3.08 -4.97
CA THR A 33 -4.87 -1.81 -5.16
C THR A 33 -6.24 -2.01 -5.77
N GLY A 34 -7.27 -1.45 -5.14
CA GLY A 34 -8.65 -1.42 -5.62
C GLY A 34 -9.13 0.01 -5.92
N ASN A 35 -10.45 0.17 -6.07
CA ASN A 35 -11.06 1.48 -6.33
C ASN A 35 -11.01 2.36 -5.08
N GLY A 36 -9.97 3.17 -4.94
CA GLY A 36 -9.80 4.13 -3.84
C GLY A 36 -9.16 3.55 -2.57
N THR A 37 -8.83 2.25 -2.55
CA THR A 37 -8.19 1.60 -1.41
C THR A 37 -6.98 0.78 -1.85
N ALA A 38 -6.12 0.45 -0.90
CA ALA A 38 -5.06 -0.53 -1.07
C ALA A 38 -5.06 -1.49 0.12
N GLU A 39 -5.37 -2.75 -0.13
CA GLU A 39 -5.08 -3.82 0.82
C GLU A 39 -3.57 -4.05 0.82
N PHE A 40 -2.98 -4.15 2.01
CA PHE A 40 -1.54 -4.28 2.15
C PHE A 40 -1.17 -5.26 3.26
N SER A 41 0.02 -5.85 3.13
CA SER A 41 0.71 -6.57 4.20
C SER A 41 2.19 -6.19 4.15
N ILE A 42 2.74 -5.82 5.29
CA ILE A 42 4.14 -5.43 5.45
C ILE A 42 4.75 -6.21 6.60
N ASN A 43 5.88 -6.85 6.33
CA ASN A 43 6.76 -7.45 7.33
C ASN A 43 8.10 -6.74 7.23
N ALA A 44 8.57 -6.14 8.32
CA ALA A 44 9.86 -5.47 8.34
C ALA A 44 10.56 -5.60 9.69
N SER A 45 11.88 -5.47 9.69
CA SER A 45 12.70 -5.52 10.89
C SER A 45 13.93 -4.61 10.77
N HIS A 46 14.59 -4.35 11.91
CA HIS A 46 15.87 -3.65 11.92
C HIS A 46 17.01 -4.53 11.39
N GLY A 47 18.19 -3.95 11.19
CA GLY A 47 19.34 -4.51 10.46
C GLY A 47 19.73 -5.97 10.80
N ASN A 48 19.54 -6.39 12.05
CA ASN A 48 19.87 -7.72 12.58
C ASN A 48 18.64 -8.64 12.74
N ALA A 49 17.53 -8.34 12.08
CA ALA A 49 16.23 -9.02 12.24
C ALA A 49 15.63 -8.93 13.66
N SER A 50 16.15 -8.05 14.52
CA SER A 50 15.47 -7.68 15.76
C SER A 50 14.38 -6.64 15.49
N GLY A 51 13.39 -6.55 16.38
CA GLY A 51 12.30 -5.58 16.24
C GLY A 51 11.48 -5.80 14.97
N VAL A 52 10.98 -7.02 14.80
CA VAL A 52 10.08 -7.37 13.69
C VAL A 52 8.72 -6.72 13.94
N CYS A 53 8.21 -6.00 12.95
CA CYS A 53 6.82 -5.58 12.90
C CYS A 53 6.12 -6.20 11.69
N ASN A 54 4.93 -6.72 11.92
CA ASN A 54 3.98 -7.15 10.89
C ASN A 54 2.78 -6.24 10.97
N MET A 55 2.36 -5.69 9.83
CA MET A 55 1.14 -4.90 9.74
C MET A 55 0.40 -5.25 8.46
N GLU A 56 -0.90 -5.38 8.57
CA GLU A 56 -1.79 -5.62 7.44
C GLU A 56 -3.08 -4.85 7.64
N GLY A 57 -3.77 -4.57 6.54
CA GLY A 57 -5.03 -3.85 6.58
C GLY A 57 -5.41 -3.26 5.23
N ILE A 58 -6.40 -2.38 5.27
CA ILE A 58 -6.89 -1.63 4.11
C ILE A 58 -6.54 -0.16 4.34
N ALA A 59 -5.72 0.39 3.46
CA ALA A 59 -5.36 1.79 3.46
C ALA A 59 -6.27 2.58 2.51
N GLU A 60 -6.75 3.73 2.97
CA GLU A 60 -7.66 4.60 2.23
C GLU A 60 -6.89 5.60 1.38
N SER A 61 -7.40 5.91 0.17
CA SER A 61 -6.74 6.87 -0.71
C SER A 61 -6.69 8.26 -0.10
N VAL A 62 -5.53 8.89 -0.23
CA VAL A 62 -5.30 10.29 0.15
C VAL A 62 -4.64 11.01 -1.02
N GLY A 63 -4.68 12.35 -1.01
CA GLY A 63 -4.10 13.15 -2.08
C GLY A 63 -2.63 12.79 -2.35
N ALA A 64 -2.34 12.33 -3.57
CA ALA A 64 -0.97 12.05 -4.01
C ALA A 64 -0.17 13.35 -4.10
N GLY A 65 1.04 13.35 -3.53
CA GLY A 65 1.97 14.47 -3.61
C GLY A 65 2.79 14.49 -4.89
N THR A 66 3.64 15.51 -5.02
CA THR A 66 4.59 15.62 -6.14
C THR A 66 5.46 14.37 -6.25
N GLY A 67 5.48 13.76 -7.45
CA GLY A 67 6.28 12.56 -7.72
C GLY A 67 5.62 11.22 -7.34
N GLN A 68 4.43 11.26 -6.77
CA GLN A 68 3.63 10.07 -6.42
C GLN A 68 2.58 9.80 -7.51
N ARG A 69 2.33 8.51 -7.79
CA ARG A 69 1.20 8.06 -8.63
C ARG A 69 -0.03 7.88 -7.77
N ASN A 70 0.13 7.19 -6.65
CA ASN A 70 -0.92 6.88 -5.70
C ASN A 70 -0.41 7.10 -4.28
N ARG A 71 -1.32 7.39 -3.35
CA ARG A 71 -1.00 7.52 -1.94
C ARG A 71 -2.19 7.01 -1.13
N TRP A 72 -1.90 6.20 -0.13
CA TRP A 72 -2.89 5.67 0.80
C TRP A 72 -2.43 5.86 2.25
N ALA A 73 -3.38 5.92 3.17
CA ALA A 73 -3.14 5.99 4.59
C ALA A 73 -3.96 4.93 5.33
N PHE A 74 -3.27 4.16 6.16
CA PHE A 74 -3.86 3.28 7.15
C PHE A 74 -3.74 3.94 8.52
N SER A 75 -4.78 3.81 9.34
CA SER A 75 -4.80 4.31 10.71
C SER A 75 -5.43 3.25 11.61
N ASP A 76 -4.68 2.78 12.59
CA ASP A 76 -5.19 1.95 13.67
C ASP A 76 -5.52 2.82 14.88
N SER A 77 -6.81 2.93 15.20
CA SER A 77 -7.29 3.77 16.31
C SER A 77 -6.90 3.23 17.68
N SER A 78 -6.64 1.93 17.80
CA SER A 78 -6.32 1.29 19.08
C SER A 78 -4.90 1.61 19.57
N SER A 79 -3.94 1.72 18.64
CA SER A 79 -2.54 2.06 18.92
C SER A 79 -2.14 3.50 18.55
N ALA A 80 -3.01 4.22 17.85
CA ALA A 80 -2.75 5.50 17.17
C ALA A 80 -1.70 5.40 16.03
N CYS A 81 -1.36 4.19 15.60
CA CYS A 81 -0.40 3.96 14.53
C CYS A 81 -0.97 4.36 13.17
N VAL A 82 -0.19 5.14 12.41
CA VAL A 82 -0.52 5.54 11.05
C VAL A 82 0.57 5.08 10.11
N ALA A 83 0.19 4.41 9.02
CA ALA A 83 1.09 4.05 7.92
C ALA A 83 0.65 4.73 6.63
N VAL A 84 1.57 5.46 6.00
CA VAL A 84 1.35 6.12 4.71
C VAL A 84 2.14 5.37 3.65
N ILE A 85 1.43 4.88 2.64
CA ILE A 85 1.98 4.09 1.54
C ILE A 85 1.88 4.92 0.27
N SER A 86 3.01 5.23 -0.36
CA SER A 86 3.09 6.09 -1.54
C SER A 86 3.73 5.35 -2.70
N GLU A 87 2.96 5.07 -3.75
CA GLU A 87 3.51 4.56 -5.00
C GLU A 87 4.13 5.72 -5.77
N LEU A 88 5.41 5.60 -6.12
CA LEU A 88 6.17 6.63 -6.84
C LEU A 88 6.08 6.43 -8.35
N LYS A 89 6.35 7.49 -9.12
CA LYS A 89 6.35 7.43 -10.60
C LYS A 89 7.37 6.46 -11.19
N ASP A 90 8.43 6.12 -10.46
CA ASP A 90 9.41 5.11 -10.87
C ASP A 90 8.99 3.67 -10.52
N GLY A 91 7.75 3.47 -10.05
CA GLY A 91 7.20 2.16 -9.67
C GLY A 91 7.70 1.61 -8.34
N SER A 92 8.53 2.35 -7.60
CA SER A 92 8.85 2.01 -6.21
C SER A 92 7.78 2.48 -5.24
N VAL A 93 7.74 1.88 -4.05
CA VAL A 93 6.78 2.26 -3.00
C VAL A 93 7.54 2.81 -1.80
N ASN A 94 7.12 3.96 -1.30
CA ASN A 94 7.65 4.52 -0.07
C ASN A 94 6.64 4.34 1.07
N VAL A 95 7.10 3.79 2.19
CA VAL A 95 6.31 3.63 3.42
C VAL A 95 6.82 4.59 4.48
N MET A 96 5.91 5.24 5.18
CA MET A 96 6.21 6.08 6.36
C MET A 96 5.24 5.75 7.47
N THR A 97 5.74 5.56 8.68
CA THR A 97 4.96 5.25 9.87
C THR A 97 5.01 6.39 10.88
N ARG A 98 3.96 6.52 11.68
CA ARG A 98 3.86 7.50 12.78
C ARG A 98 3.14 6.86 13.95
N SER A 99 3.67 7.06 15.16
CA SER A 99 3.05 6.61 16.41
C SER A 99 2.79 5.09 16.45
N CYS A 100 3.67 4.29 15.85
CA CYS A 100 3.50 2.84 15.71
C CYS A 100 4.20 2.03 16.80
N GLU A 101 4.74 2.69 17.83
CA GLU A 101 5.41 2.07 18.97
C GLU A 101 4.44 1.18 19.77
N ASN A 102 3.18 1.59 19.90
CA ASN A 102 2.15 0.82 20.60
C ASN A 102 1.61 -0.35 19.76
N TYR A 103 1.80 -0.32 18.43
CA TYR A 103 1.40 -1.38 17.52
C TYR A 103 2.51 -2.44 17.37
N CYS A 104 3.71 -1.99 17.03
CA CYS A 104 4.85 -2.85 16.72
C CYS A 104 5.73 -3.16 17.94
N GLY A 105 5.56 -2.44 19.04
CA GLY A 105 6.55 -2.34 20.11
C GLY A 105 7.65 -1.32 19.80
N VAL A 106 8.17 -0.67 20.85
CA VAL A 106 9.23 0.37 20.76
C VAL A 106 10.48 -0.10 20.03
N SER A 107 10.81 -1.39 20.11
CA SER A 107 11.98 -1.99 19.46
C SER A 107 11.86 -2.10 17.94
N ALA A 108 10.64 -2.02 17.41
CA ALA A 108 10.33 -2.14 15.99
C ALA A 108 9.84 -0.82 15.37
N ALA A 109 9.82 0.27 16.15
CA ALA A 109 9.44 1.60 15.67
C ALA A 109 10.28 2.00 14.44
N GLY A 110 9.60 2.47 13.39
CA GLY A 110 10.22 2.88 12.13
C GLY A 110 10.83 1.74 11.28
N SER A 111 10.74 0.47 11.70
CA SER A 111 11.32 -0.65 10.94
C SER A 111 10.70 -0.79 9.54
N MET A 112 9.44 -0.38 9.39
CA MET A 112 8.69 -0.37 8.14
C MET A 112 9.02 0.81 7.23
N ASP A 113 9.67 1.86 7.74
CA ASP A 113 9.90 3.10 6.98
C ASP A 113 10.90 2.88 5.84
N GLY A 114 10.66 3.56 4.72
CA GLY A 114 11.60 3.70 3.63
C GLY A 114 11.06 3.19 2.29
N ARG A 115 12.00 3.02 1.35
CA ARG A 115 11.70 2.79 -0.06
C ARG A 115 11.83 1.31 -0.42
N TYR A 116 10.74 0.72 -0.84
CA TYR A 116 10.61 -0.63 -1.35
C TYR A 116 10.67 -0.62 -2.88
N LYS A 117 11.50 -1.49 -3.44
CA LYS A 117 11.62 -1.72 -4.88
C LYS A 117 10.78 -2.93 -5.28
N LYS A 118 10.26 -2.94 -6.49
CA LYS A 118 9.51 -4.09 -7.00
C LYS A 118 10.39 -5.35 -6.92
N LYS A 119 9.83 -6.44 -6.40
CA LYS A 119 10.52 -7.73 -6.27
C LYS A 119 10.77 -8.38 -7.62
#